data_AF-N1S8F3-F1
#
_entry.id   AF-N1S8F3-F1
#
_cell.length_a   1.000
_cell.length_b   1.000
_cell.length_c   1.000
_cell.angle_alpha   90.00
_cell.angle_beta   90.00
_cell.angle_gamma   90.00
#
_symmetry.space_group_name_H-M   'P 1'
#
loop_
_entity.id
_entity.type
_entity.pdbx_description
1 polymer ?
#
loop_
_entity_poly.entity_id
_entity_poly.type
_entity_poly.pdbx_seq_one_letter_code
_entity_poly.pdbx_strand_id
1 'polypeptide(L)'
;MSTKPLAHEKRKGESALSDFADYVEQQQNLRYPTARTTTDAAETTDSNTEHHEELDELFDNLDLAESAPRVPLKDLLLGSTEDEDTLKQLEEIVSDRLEEGFGECVFEIGYENHGESMNLTLDQWNQAFKTLQEAANGVRADCDLLLTKNVGGDLEAASTTDKPTKDKSCSGKVLIRQNPATIEDVIETRIAVVGNVDAGKSSMLGVLVKGDLDDGRGKARVNLFRHKHEIESGRTSSVGMEIMGFDTMGKVVTSDTPGRKLSWEEIGKRSAKVITFTDLAGHEKYLRTTVFGLLSSSPNYCLLMVAANNGLIGMSKEHLGIALALNVPVMVVVTKIDICPPNILEQTLTQITKIMKSPGARKIPTFIKTREECINTATQFVSQRICPVFLVSNVTGENLDLVRTFLNILPHHGRYNSDAPFEFHVNDTFSVPFTGTVVSGIIKSGVIHEGDNVLIGPDSLGQFTPTSVKSIERKRIRVPAASAGQSASFALKKVKRKDVRKGMVLLPRIEGQVMPKVHREFVAEVLILSHATTIKTKYQAMLHVGPVSQTCAIIDIDRALIRTGDRATVAFRFVQRPEYLAPGDRLLFREGRTKGLGIVKSVGYDPNHPLMPNKDGEKEKQPVNSEVKVGA
;
A
#
# COMPACT_ATOMS: atom_id res chain seq x y z
N MET A 1 -0.90 32.93 23.38
CA MET A 1 0.39 32.80 22.70
C MET A 1 0.71 31.32 22.56
N SER A 2 0.67 30.78 21.34
CA SER A 2 0.93 29.34 21.09
C SER A 2 2.43 29.11 21.07
N THR A 3 2.96 28.44 22.09
CA THR A 3 4.35 28.03 22.17
C THR A 3 4.64 27.01 21.07
N LYS A 4 5.45 27.40 20.08
CA LYS A 4 5.96 26.46 19.08
C LYS A 4 6.73 25.34 19.79
N PRO A 5 6.50 24.06 19.48
CA PRO A 5 7.25 22.97 20.09
C PRO A 5 8.75 23.14 19.83
N LEU A 6 9.57 22.87 20.84
CA LEU A 6 11.04 23.00 20.78
C LEU A 6 11.60 22.07 19.69
N ALA A 7 12.66 22.50 19.00
CA ALA A 7 13.21 21.76 17.85
C ALA A 7 13.66 20.32 18.21
N HIS A 8 14.07 20.09 19.46
CA HIS A 8 14.45 18.78 19.97
C HIS A 8 13.24 17.83 20.10
N GLU A 9 12.09 18.31 20.57
CA GLU A 9 10.86 17.51 20.70
C GLU A 9 10.32 17.07 19.35
N LYS A 10 10.44 17.93 18.32
CA LYS A 10 10.08 17.58 16.94
C LYS A 10 10.94 16.47 16.36
N ARG A 11 12.26 16.51 16.56
CA ARG A 11 13.17 15.46 16.07
C ARG A 11 12.90 14.12 16.74
N LYS A 12 12.62 14.12 18.05
CA LYS A 12 12.27 12.91 18.80
C LYS A 12 10.95 12.30 18.31
N GLY A 13 9.93 13.12 18.02
CA GLY A 13 8.67 12.64 17.46
C GLY A 13 8.79 12.10 16.03
N GLU A 14 9.66 12.70 15.21
CA GLU A 14 9.93 12.25 13.85
C GLU A 14 10.66 10.89 13.83
N SER A 15 11.73 10.69 14.60
CA SER A 15 12.39 9.37 14.65
C SER A 15 11.47 8.28 15.19
N ALA A 16 10.70 8.58 16.24
CA ALA A 16 9.75 7.65 16.85
C ALA A 16 8.66 7.19 15.86
N LEU A 17 8.29 8.03 14.88
CA LEU A 17 7.32 7.66 13.85
C LEU A 17 7.80 6.48 13.01
N SER A 18 9.06 6.52 12.58
CA SER A 18 9.56 5.49 11.69
C SER A 18 9.81 4.18 12.43
N ASP A 19 10.35 4.24 13.66
CA ASP A 19 10.55 3.04 14.49
C ASP A 19 9.21 2.39 14.87
N PHE A 20 8.16 3.20 15.07
CA PHE A 20 6.82 2.70 15.30
C PHE A 20 6.20 2.06 14.04
N ALA A 21 6.47 2.62 12.85
CA ALA A 21 6.02 2.03 11.59
C ALA A 21 6.63 0.63 11.37
N ASP A 22 7.93 0.46 11.66
CA ASP A 22 8.63 -0.82 11.57
C ASP A 22 8.04 -1.83 12.58
N TYR A 23 7.81 -1.40 13.82
CA TYR A 23 7.15 -2.24 14.84
C TYR A 23 5.74 -2.67 14.42
N VAL A 24 4.96 -1.77 13.82
CA VAL A 24 3.62 -2.07 13.31
C VAL A 24 3.69 -3.09 12.16
N GLU A 25 4.71 -3.04 11.32
CA GLU A 25 4.93 -4.01 10.26
C GLU A 25 5.27 -5.40 10.81
N GLN A 26 6.17 -5.49 11.79
CA GLN A 26 6.49 -6.77 12.45
C GLN A 26 5.23 -7.42 13.03
N GLN A 27 4.38 -6.64 13.69
CA GLN A 27 3.09 -7.13 14.22
C GLN A 27 2.12 -7.58 13.12
N GLN A 28 2.13 -6.93 11.95
CA GLN A 28 1.32 -7.33 10.81
C GLN A 28 1.82 -8.63 10.18
N ASN A 29 3.14 -8.85 10.14
CA ASN A 29 3.75 -10.08 9.65
C ASN A 29 3.39 -11.30 10.50
N LEU A 30 3.24 -11.12 11.82
CA LEU A 30 2.75 -12.18 12.71
C LEU A 30 1.30 -12.58 12.41
N ARG A 31 0.47 -11.64 11.96
CA ARG A 31 -0.95 -11.89 11.66
C ARG A 31 -1.16 -12.54 10.30
N TYR A 32 -0.36 -12.15 9.30
CA TYR A 32 -0.37 -12.73 7.97
C TYR A 32 1.01 -13.34 7.69
N PRO A 33 1.31 -14.52 8.27
CA PRO A 33 2.58 -15.19 8.07
C PRO A 33 2.78 -15.48 6.58
N THR A 34 3.97 -15.22 6.07
CA THR A 34 4.34 -15.53 4.71
C THR A 34 4.39 -17.05 4.50
N ALA A 35 3.95 -17.52 3.33
CA ALA A 35 4.55 -18.74 2.79
C ALA A 35 6.04 -18.44 2.58
N ARG A 36 6.91 -19.33 3.08
CA ARG A 36 8.36 -19.12 3.25
C ARG A 36 9.03 -18.45 2.03
N THR A 37 9.56 -17.25 2.20
CA THR A 37 10.62 -16.69 1.36
C THR A 37 11.96 -17.12 1.96
N THR A 38 12.74 -17.91 1.24
CA THR A 38 14.01 -18.50 1.70
C THR A 38 15.20 -17.53 1.75
N THR A 39 14.97 -16.22 1.85
CA THR A 39 16.05 -15.21 1.72
C THR A 39 16.19 -14.20 2.86
N ASP A 40 15.31 -14.19 3.86
CA ASP A 40 15.37 -13.19 4.97
C ASP A 40 15.94 -13.74 6.29
N ALA A 41 16.62 -14.90 6.29
CA ALA A 41 17.18 -15.48 7.51
C ALA A 41 18.47 -14.80 8.01
N ALA A 42 19.00 -13.81 7.29
CA ALA A 42 20.23 -13.12 7.67
C ALA A 42 19.97 -11.61 7.80
N GLU A 43 19.36 -11.19 8.92
CA GLU A 43 19.51 -9.85 9.53
C GLU A 43 18.44 -9.62 10.63
N THR A 44 18.56 -10.33 11.77
CA THR A 44 17.98 -9.87 13.05
C THR A 44 18.92 -10.21 14.20
N THR A 45 19.89 -9.36 14.46
CA THR A 45 20.64 -9.37 15.73
C THR A 45 20.09 -8.29 16.65
N ASP A 46 19.44 -8.70 17.76
CA ASP A 46 19.57 -7.97 19.02
C ASP A 46 19.37 -8.89 20.25
N SER A 47 20.43 -8.95 21.06
CA SER A 47 20.52 -9.27 22.49
C SER A 47 19.68 -10.41 23.08
N ASN A 48 20.26 -11.62 23.12
CA ASN A 48 20.22 -12.50 24.29
C ASN A 48 21.38 -13.49 24.21
N THR A 49 22.51 -13.10 24.80
CA THR A 49 23.73 -13.90 24.96
C THR A 49 23.44 -15.07 25.91
N GLU A 50 23.97 -16.26 25.57
CA GLU A 50 24.18 -17.48 26.40
C GLU A 50 23.48 -18.80 25.98
N HIS A 51 22.82 -18.92 24.82
CA HIS A 51 22.30 -20.24 24.36
C HIS A 51 22.56 -20.63 22.89
N HIS A 52 23.55 -20.04 22.22
CA HIS A 52 23.78 -20.25 20.78
C HIS A 52 25.01 -21.07 20.36
N GLU A 53 25.83 -21.60 21.27
CA GLU A 53 26.98 -22.42 20.85
C GLU A 53 26.58 -23.86 20.47
N GLU A 54 25.55 -24.44 21.09
CA GLU A 54 25.11 -25.82 20.80
C GLU A 54 24.25 -25.94 19.54
N LEU A 55 23.65 -24.83 19.07
CA LEU A 55 22.85 -24.82 17.84
C LEU A 55 23.72 -24.61 16.59
N ASP A 56 24.76 -23.79 16.70
CA ASP A 56 25.68 -23.54 15.57
C ASP A 56 26.49 -24.79 15.21
N GLU A 57 26.92 -25.60 16.20
CA GLU A 57 27.55 -26.91 15.96
C GLU A 57 26.59 -27.97 15.40
N LEU A 58 25.27 -27.79 15.59
CA LEU A 58 24.23 -28.67 15.06
C LEU A 58 23.90 -28.32 13.60
N PHE A 59 24.00 -27.05 13.21
CA PHE A 59 23.88 -26.60 11.83
C PHE A 59 25.11 -26.93 10.98
N ASP A 60 26.31 -26.90 11.56
CA ASP A 60 27.53 -27.34 10.85
C ASP A 60 27.60 -28.86 10.63
N ASN A 61 26.90 -29.67 11.44
CA ASN A 61 26.81 -31.12 11.28
C ASN A 61 25.59 -31.60 10.48
N LEU A 62 24.62 -30.72 10.21
CA LEU A 62 23.51 -30.98 9.29
C LEU A 62 23.85 -30.37 7.95
N ASP A 63 24.53 -31.18 7.14
CA ASP A 63 24.84 -30.98 5.72
C ASP A 63 23.56 -30.72 4.89
N LEU A 64 22.97 -29.53 5.06
CA LEU A 64 21.92 -28.96 4.20
C LEU A 64 22.56 -28.17 3.05
N ALA A 65 23.76 -28.58 2.66
CA ALA A 65 24.47 -28.15 1.46
C ALA A 65 24.35 -29.19 0.35
N GLU A 66 23.15 -29.70 0.05
CA GLU A 66 22.93 -30.47 -1.18
C GLU A 66 21.47 -30.38 -1.64
N SER A 67 21.16 -29.41 -2.50
CA SER A 67 19.93 -29.39 -3.29
C SER A 67 20.28 -29.36 -4.79
N ALA A 68 20.80 -30.47 -5.31
CA ALA A 68 21.13 -30.73 -6.72
C ALA A 68 22.10 -29.72 -7.40
N PRO A 69 22.86 -30.13 -8.43
CA PRO A 69 23.56 -29.15 -9.26
C PRO A 69 22.49 -28.34 -10.00
N ARG A 70 22.20 -27.10 -9.54
CA ARG A 70 21.44 -26.14 -10.34
C ARG A 70 22.25 -25.89 -11.61
N VAL A 71 21.74 -26.39 -12.74
CA VAL A 71 22.31 -26.09 -14.06
C VAL A 71 22.43 -24.56 -14.16
N PRO A 72 23.60 -24.01 -14.54
CA PRO A 72 23.78 -22.57 -14.69
C PRO A 72 22.70 -21.98 -15.58
N LEU A 73 22.16 -20.81 -15.23
CA LEU A 73 21.07 -20.22 -16.01
C LEU A 73 21.53 -19.91 -17.43
N LYS A 74 22.82 -19.60 -17.60
CA LYS A 74 23.45 -19.47 -18.92
C LYS A 74 23.29 -20.70 -19.79
N ASP A 75 23.49 -21.90 -19.25
CA ASP A 75 23.42 -23.15 -20.01
C ASP A 75 21.98 -23.47 -20.41
N LEU A 76 21.01 -23.14 -19.56
CA LEU A 76 19.58 -23.26 -19.86
C LEU A 76 19.14 -22.27 -20.95
N LEU A 77 19.60 -21.02 -20.88
CA LEU A 77 19.25 -19.99 -21.87
C LEU A 77 19.92 -20.23 -23.23
N LEU A 78 21.14 -20.78 -23.25
CA LEU A 78 21.87 -21.12 -24.48
C LEU A 78 21.60 -22.54 -24.98
N GLY A 79 20.80 -23.32 -24.25
CA GLY A 79 20.32 -24.62 -24.68
C GLY A 79 19.67 -24.55 -26.06
N SER A 80 19.78 -25.64 -26.83
CA SER A 80 19.09 -25.69 -28.11
C SER A 80 17.59 -25.79 -27.84
N THR A 81 16.78 -25.07 -28.62
CA THR A 81 15.30 -25.12 -28.50
C THR A 81 14.74 -26.52 -28.82
N GLU A 82 15.58 -27.43 -29.32
CA GLU A 82 15.25 -28.83 -29.61
C GLU A 82 15.44 -29.74 -28.39
N ASP A 83 16.18 -29.31 -27.36
CA ASP A 83 16.40 -30.05 -26.12
C ASP A 83 15.22 -29.85 -25.15
N GLU A 84 14.16 -30.66 -25.31
CA GLU A 84 12.92 -30.57 -24.52
C GLU A 84 13.14 -30.52 -23.00
N ASP A 85 14.18 -31.18 -22.48
CA ASP A 85 14.46 -31.22 -21.04
C ASP A 85 14.96 -29.87 -20.50
N THR A 86 15.78 -29.14 -21.28
CA THR A 86 16.27 -27.82 -20.88
C THR A 86 15.15 -26.77 -20.94
N LEU A 87 14.29 -26.86 -21.94
CA LEU A 87 13.14 -25.98 -22.09
C LEU A 87 12.13 -26.16 -20.96
N LYS A 88 11.83 -27.41 -20.55
CA LYS A 88 10.97 -27.70 -19.40
C LYS A 88 11.53 -27.15 -18.09
N GLN A 89 12.85 -27.28 -17.86
CA GLN A 89 13.49 -26.69 -16.68
C GLN A 89 13.40 -25.16 -16.67
N LEU A 90 13.55 -24.52 -17.83
CA LEU A 90 13.39 -23.07 -17.95
C LEU A 90 11.94 -22.64 -17.74
N GLU A 91 10.96 -23.41 -18.26
CA GLU A 91 9.54 -23.21 -18.00
C GLU A 91 9.19 -23.28 -16.51
N GLU A 92 9.74 -24.27 -15.79
CA GLU A 92 9.57 -24.39 -14.33
C GLU A 92 10.13 -23.15 -13.61
N ILE A 93 11.35 -22.71 -13.94
CA ILE A 93 11.95 -21.51 -13.35
C ILE A 93 11.11 -20.25 -13.63
N VAL A 94 10.61 -20.10 -14.86
CA VAL A 94 9.75 -18.96 -15.23
C VAL A 94 8.41 -19.05 -14.49
N SER A 95 7.83 -20.24 -14.37
CA SER A 95 6.58 -20.48 -13.63
C SER A 95 6.73 -20.12 -12.16
N ASP A 96 7.78 -20.60 -11.49
CA ASP A 96 8.06 -20.30 -10.09
C ASP A 96 8.20 -18.78 -9.87
N ARG A 97 8.94 -18.09 -10.74
CA ARG A 97 9.09 -16.62 -10.68
C ARG A 97 7.78 -15.87 -10.93
N LEU A 98 6.92 -16.39 -11.81
CA LEU A 98 5.61 -15.81 -12.05
C LEU A 98 4.69 -16.02 -10.84
N GLU A 99 4.72 -17.19 -10.21
CA GLU A 99 3.95 -17.45 -8.99
C GLU A 99 4.40 -16.56 -7.83
N GLU A 100 5.70 -16.42 -7.60
CA GLU A 100 6.28 -15.48 -6.61
C GLU A 100 5.89 -14.02 -6.90
N GLY A 101 5.85 -13.66 -8.19
CA GLY A 101 5.51 -12.33 -8.68
C GLY A 101 4.01 -12.05 -8.83
N PHE A 102 3.12 -12.98 -8.46
CA PHE A 102 1.67 -12.89 -8.65
C PHE A 102 1.26 -12.64 -10.12
N GLY A 103 1.88 -13.37 -11.05
CA GLY A 103 1.57 -13.37 -12.49
C GLY A 103 2.46 -12.46 -13.35
N GLU A 104 3.44 -11.77 -12.77
CA GLU A 104 4.45 -11.03 -13.53
C GLU A 104 5.82 -11.03 -12.85
N CYS A 105 6.90 -11.04 -13.64
CA CYS A 105 8.26 -10.90 -13.12
C CYS A 105 9.14 -10.12 -14.09
N VAL A 106 10.18 -9.47 -13.57
CA VAL A 106 11.24 -8.86 -14.40
C VAL A 106 12.41 -9.83 -14.41
N PHE A 107 12.71 -10.36 -15.58
CA PHE A 107 13.78 -11.31 -15.82
C PHE A 107 14.99 -10.58 -16.41
N GLU A 108 16.17 -10.75 -15.80
CA GLU A 108 17.41 -10.17 -16.30
C GLU A 108 18.19 -11.23 -17.11
N ILE A 109 18.42 -10.95 -18.39
CA ILE A 109 19.26 -11.75 -19.27
C ILE A 109 20.68 -11.20 -19.23
N GLY A 110 21.67 -12.07 -19.04
CA GLY A 110 23.09 -11.71 -19.00
C GLY A 110 23.69 -11.71 -17.60
N TYR A 111 22.89 -11.97 -16.55
CA TYR A 111 23.35 -12.17 -15.18
C TYR A 111 22.79 -13.48 -14.61
N GLU A 112 23.63 -14.24 -13.93
CA GLU A 112 23.22 -15.40 -13.13
C GLU A 112 22.38 -14.96 -11.92
N ASN A 113 21.73 -15.92 -11.24
CA ASN A 113 20.92 -15.65 -10.03
C ASN A 113 21.72 -14.98 -8.90
N HIS A 114 23.04 -15.18 -8.89
CA HIS A 114 23.96 -14.57 -7.91
C HIS A 114 24.48 -13.18 -8.35
N GLY A 115 24.04 -12.67 -9.50
CA GLY A 115 24.46 -11.37 -10.04
C GLY A 115 25.77 -11.40 -10.82
N GLU A 116 26.35 -12.58 -11.07
CA GLU A 116 27.54 -12.72 -11.90
C GLU A 116 27.20 -12.55 -13.39
N SER A 117 28.05 -11.82 -14.13
CA SER A 117 27.84 -11.62 -15.57
C SER A 117 28.07 -12.92 -16.35
N MET A 118 27.12 -13.26 -17.21
CA MET A 118 27.21 -14.39 -18.15
C MET A 118 28.16 -14.12 -19.32
N ASN A 119 28.58 -12.87 -19.52
CA ASN A 119 29.44 -12.41 -20.62
C ASN A 119 28.92 -12.82 -22.02
N LEU A 120 27.63 -12.62 -22.28
CA LEU A 120 26.99 -13.00 -23.54
C LEU A 120 27.47 -12.13 -24.71
N THR A 121 27.70 -12.75 -25.86
CA THR A 121 27.82 -12.05 -27.15
C THR A 121 26.45 -11.66 -27.70
N LEU A 122 26.40 -10.84 -28.75
CA LEU A 122 25.14 -10.43 -29.38
C LEU A 122 24.33 -11.62 -29.90
N ASP A 123 25.00 -12.58 -30.56
CA ASP A 123 24.34 -13.79 -31.09
C ASP A 123 23.80 -14.67 -29.96
N GLN A 124 24.59 -14.85 -28.89
CA GLN A 124 24.18 -15.59 -27.70
C GLN A 124 23.03 -14.91 -26.97
N TRP A 125 23.00 -13.57 -26.92
CA TRP A 125 21.90 -12.83 -26.32
C TRP A 125 20.61 -12.99 -27.13
N ASN A 126 20.68 -12.93 -28.46
CA ASN A 126 19.53 -13.14 -29.34
C ASN A 126 18.98 -14.57 -29.20
N GLN A 127 19.86 -15.57 -29.09
CA GLN A 127 19.47 -16.95 -28.82
C GLN A 127 18.80 -17.06 -27.45
N ALA A 128 19.43 -16.55 -26.39
CA ALA A 128 18.90 -16.59 -25.02
C ALA A 128 17.52 -15.92 -24.91
N PHE A 129 17.33 -14.78 -25.55
CA PHE A 129 16.04 -14.09 -25.58
C PHE A 129 14.96 -14.91 -26.30
N LYS A 130 15.31 -15.56 -27.41
CA LYS A 130 14.38 -16.45 -28.14
C LYS A 130 13.98 -17.67 -27.31
N THR A 131 14.94 -18.35 -26.67
CA THR A 131 14.67 -19.49 -25.78
C THR A 131 13.78 -19.08 -24.61
N LEU A 132 14.03 -17.91 -24.00
CA LEU A 132 13.18 -17.37 -22.94
C LEU A 132 11.75 -17.10 -23.43
N GLN A 133 11.60 -16.55 -24.64
CA GLN A 133 10.29 -16.28 -25.23
C GLN A 133 9.51 -17.58 -25.49
N GLU A 134 10.18 -18.64 -25.95
CA GLU A 134 9.58 -19.96 -26.16
C GLU A 134 9.14 -20.60 -24.82
N ALA A 135 9.99 -20.55 -23.79
CA ALA A 135 9.63 -21.01 -22.45
C ALA A 135 8.47 -20.21 -21.84
N ALA A 136 8.47 -18.87 -21.97
CA ALA A 136 7.37 -18.05 -21.48
C ALA A 136 6.03 -18.40 -22.18
N ASN A 137 6.06 -18.65 -23.49
CA ASN A 137 4.88 -19.08 -24.24
C ASN A 137 4.33 -20.41 -23.72
N GLY A 138 5.19 -21.35 -23.32
CA GLY A 138 4.79 -22.63 -22.68
C GLY A 138 3.96 -22.44 -21.41
N VAL A 139 4.26 -21.40 -20.63
CA VAL A 139 3.54 -21.04 -19.38
C VAL A 139 2.40 -20.04 -19.61
N ARG A 140 2.04 -19.76 -20.88
CA ARG A 140 1.03 -18.75 -21.30
C ARG A 140 1.41 -17.32 -20.86
N ALA A 141 2.68 -16.96 -20.94
CA ALA A 141 3.18 -15.63 -20.64
C ALA A 141 3.84 -14.99 -21.87
N ASP A 142 3.70 -13.66 -21.99
CA ASP A 142 4.37 -12.88 -23.01
C ASP A 142 5.61 -12.18 -22.44
N CYS A 143 6.60 -11.94 -23.30
CA CYS A 143 7.83 -11.23 -22.96
C CYS A 143 7.87 -9.85 -23.63
N ASP A 144 8.02 -8.78 -22.83
CA ASP A 144 8.28 -7.42 -23.32
C ASP A 144 9.69 -6.98 -22.93
N LEU A 145 10.42 -6.41 -23.89
CA LEU A 145 11.79 -5.95 -23.67
C LEU A 145 11.78 -4.54 -23.07
N LEU A 146 12.27 -4.41 -21.83
CA LEU A 146 12.24 -3.12 -21.12
C LEU A 146 13.48 -2.27 -21.37
N LEU A 147 14.66 -2.91 -21.30
CA LEU A 147 15.98 -2.27 -21.38
C LEU A 147 17.00 -3.25 -21.97
N THR A 148 17.91 -2.76 -22.79
CA THR A 148 19.08 -3.51 -23.27
C THR A 148 20.38 -2.76 -23.03
N LYS A 149 21.50 -3.48 -22.96
CA LYS A 149 22.86 -2.95 -22.86
C LYS A 149 23.74 -3.68 -23.87
N ASN A 150 24.42 -2.92 -24.74
CA ASN A 150 25.33 -3.43 -25.78
C ASN A 150 24.66 -4.31 -26.86
N VAL A 151 23.34 -4.24 -27.00
CA VAL A 151 22.55 -4.98 -28.02
C VAL A 151 22.20 -4.10 -29.23
N GLY A 152 22.16 -2.78 -29.04
CA GLY A 152 21.65 -1.83 -30.02
C GLY A 152 20.12 -1.68 -30.02
N GLY A 153 19.63 -0.60 -30.64
CA GLY A 153 18.20 -0.35 -30.88
C GLY A 153 17.59 0.73 -29.98
N ASP A 154 16.27 0.96 -30.14
CA ASP A 154 15.56 2.06 -29.48
C ASP A 154 15.44 1.91 -27.94
N LEU A 155 15.71 0.70 -27.43
CA LEU A 155 15.62 0.33 -26.01
C LEU A 155 16.99 0.22 -25.34
N GLU A 156 18.05 0.67 -26.01
CA GLU A 156 19.40 0.68 -25.47
C GLU A 156 19.55 1.68 -24.33
N ALA A 157 20.25 1.28 -23.28
CA ALA A 157 20.49 2.09 -22.11
C ALA A 157 21.27 3.37 -22.49
N ALA A 158 20.85 4.52 -21.96
CA ALA A 158 21.56 5.78 -22.19
C ALA A 158 23.01 5.73 -21.65
N SER A 159 23.26 4.94 -20.61
CA SER A 159 24.61 4.75 -20.06
C SER A 159 25.57 4.06 -21.04
N THR A 160 25.09 3.17 -21.92
CA THR A 160 25.91 2.50 -22.93
C THR A 160 26.29 3.43 -24.10
N THR A 161 25.44 4.39 -24.45
CA THR A 161 25.72 5.37 -25.51
C THR A 161 26.62 6.51 -25.07
N ASP A 162 26.46 7.01 -23.83
CA ASP A 162 27.17 8.20 -23.33
C ASP A 162 28.55 7.90 -22.72
N LYS A 163 28.72 6.70 -22.13
CA LYS A 163 30.00 6.23 -21.57
C LYS A 163 30.15 4.73 -21.83
N PRO A 164 30.72 4.33 -22.98
CA PRO A 164 30.96 2.91 -23.25
C PRO A 164 31.83 2.35 -22.14
N THR A 165 31.24 1.47 -21.33
CA THR A 165 31.99 0.72 -20.32
C THR A 165 32.97 -0.21 -21.04
N LYS A 166 34.09 -0.57 -20.41
CA LYS A 166 35.03 -1.56 -20.99
C LYS A 166 34.38 -2.93 -21.21
N ASP A 167 33.21 -3.14 -20.61
CA ASP A 167 32.47 -4.38 -20.65
C ASP A 167 31.61 -4.47 -21.92
N LYS A 168 31.94 -5.43 -22.78
CA LYS A 168 31.24 -5.68 -24.05
C LYS A 168 30.13 -6.72 -23.91
N SER A 169 29.85 -7.19 -22.69
CA SER A 169 28.80 -8.16 -22.45
C SER A 169 27.42 -7.60 -22.80
N CYS A 170 26.62 -8.37 -23.53
CA CYS A 170 25.23 -8.05 -23.82
C CYS A 170 24.34 -8.45 -22.64
N SER A 171 23.48 -7.54 -22.18
CA SER A 171 22.49 -7.83 -21.14
C SER A 171 21.18 -7.10 -21.40
N GLY A 172 20.08 -7.55 -20.80
CA GLY A 172 18.78 -6.91 -20.93
C GLY A 172 17.82 -7.26 -19.81
N LYS A 173 16.82 -6.41 -19.61
CA LYS A 173 15.70 -6.66 -18.69
C LYS A 173 14.44 -6.90 -19.51
N VAL A 174 13.79 -8.02 -19.22
CA VAL A 174 12.58 -8.48 -19.90
C VAL A 174 11.45 -8.56 -18.88
N LEU A 175 10.32 -7.93 -19.15
CA LEU A 175 9.09 -8.12 -18.39
C LEU A 175 8.41 -9.38 -18.91
N ILE A 176 8.21 -10.37 -18.06
CA ILE A 176 7.40 -11.54 -18.35
C ILE A 176 6.07 -11.37 -17.63
N ARG A 177 4.96 -11.41 -18.37
CA ARG A 177 3.62 -11.27 -17.80
C ARG A 177 2.72 -12.37 -18.30
N GLN A 178 2.09 -13.07 -17.37
CA GLN A 178 1.15 -14.14 -17.69
C GLN A 178 -0.13 -13.56 -18.30
N ASN A 179 -0.65 -14.22 -19.33
CA ASN A 179 -1.94 -13.89 -19.91
C ASN A 179 -3.05 -14.42 -18.99
N PRO A 180 -3.91 -13.55 -18.43
CA PRO A 180 -4.95 -13.97 -17.49
C PRO A 180 -5.95 -14.90 -18.19
N ALA A 181 -6.12 -16.12 -17.65
CA ALA A 181 -7.12 -17.06 -18.15
C ALA A 181 -8.54 -16.57 -17.84
N THR A 182 -8.71 -15.95 -16.68
CA THR A 182 -9.96 -15.36 -16.22
C THR A 182 -9.75 -13.95 -15.70
N ILE A 183 -10.84 -13.20 -15.54
CA ILE A 183 -10.81 -11.85 -14.97
C ILE A 183 -10.34 -11.87 -13.51
N GLU A 184 -10.44 -13.02 -12.85
CA GLU A 184 -9.98 -13.21 -11.47
C GLU A 184 -8.47 -13.11 -11.37
N ASP A 185 -7.77 -13.56 -12.41
CA ASP A 185 -6.29 -13.60 -12.52
C ASP A 185 -5.69 -12.25 -12.92
N VAL A 186 -6.51 -11.25 -13.28
CA VAL A 186 -6.02 -9.91 -13.64
C VAL A 186 -5.39 -9.25 -12.42
N ILE A 187 -4.11 -8.89 -12.57
CA ILE A 187 -3.31 -8.26 -11.53
C ILE A 187 -3.93 -6.91 -11.16
N GLU A 188 -4.15 -6.67 -9.87
CA GLU A 188 -4.69 -5.43 -9.35
C GLU A 188 -3.65 -4.70 -8.50
N THR A 189 -3.28 -3.48 -8.90
CA THR A 189 -2.45 -2.59 -8.10
C THR A 189 -3.26 -1.37 -7.70
N ARG A 190 -3.45 -1.13 -6.40
CA ARG A 190 -4.15 0.04 -5.87
C ARG A 190 -3.17 1.15 -5.51
N ILE A 191 -3.41 2.33 -6.07
CA ILE A 191 -2.58 3.52 -5.83
C ILE A 191 -3.45 4.64 -5.29
N ALA A 192 -3.10 5.16 -4.12
CA ALA A 192 -3.75 6.33 -3.56
C ALA A 192 -3.06 7.61 -4.03
N VAL A 193 -3.81 8.54 -4.63
CA VAL A 193 -3.28 9.83 -5.09
C VAL A 193 -3.54 10.90 -4.05
N VAL A 194 -2.47 11.45 -3.48
CA VAL A 194 -2.52 12.44 -2.39
C VAL A 194 -1.72 13.68 -2.74
N GLY A 195 -2.04 14.80 -2.08
CA GLY A 195 -1.31 16.05 -2.25
C GLY A 195 -2.18 17.26 -1.95
N ASN A 196 -1.57 18.44 -1.83
CA ASN A 196 -2.24 19.69 -1.51
C ASN A 196 -3.25 20.11 -2.60
N VAL A 197 -4.08 21.10 -2.28
CA VAL A 197 -4.92 21.80 -3.28
C VAL A 197 -4.02 22.33 -4.41
N ASP A 198 -4.52 22.24 -5.64
CA ASP A 198 -3.84 22.67 -6.87
C ASP A 198 -2.54 21.94 -7.23
N ALA A 199 -2.21 20.83 -6.56
CA ALA A 199 -1.07 19.97 -6.91
C ALA A 199 -1.26 19.15 -8.22
N GLY A 200 -2.38 19.31 -8.92
CA GLY A 200 -2.64 18.62 -10.19
C GLY A 200 -3.08 17.16 -10.08
N LYS A 201 -3.55 16.68 -8.92
CA LYS A 201 -4.00 15.29 -8.68
C LYS A 201 -5.00 14.78 -9.73
N SER A 202 -6.19 15.38 -9.78
CA SER A 202 -7.25 14.96 -10.68
C SER A 202 -6.92 15.27 -12.15
N SER A 203 -6.11 16.30 -12.43
CA SER A 203 -5.61 16.55 -13.79
C SER A 203 -4.70 15.41 -14.25
N MET A 204 -3.71 15.01 -13.45
CA MET A 204 -2.79 13.91 -13.76
C MET A 204 -3.55 12.59 -13.97
N LEU A 205 -4.50 12.29 -13.08
CA LEU A 205 -5.34 11.10 -13.22
C LEU A 205 -6.14 11.11 -14.53
N GLY A 206 -6.70 12.27 -14.90
CA GLY A 206 -7.41 12.42 -16.16
C GLY A 206 -6.49 12.16 -17.37
N VAL A 207 -5.28 12.70 -17.35
CA VAL A 207 -4.28 12.53 -18.43
C VAL A 207 -3.76 11.09 -18.53
N LEU A 208 -3.50 10.45 -17.39
CA LEU A 208 -3.06 9.06 -17.34
C LEU A 208 -4.14 8.12 -17.87
N VAL A 209 -5.36 8.23 -17.37
CA VAL A 209 -6.45 7.29 -17.70
C VAL A 209 -7.01 7.49 -19.11
N LYS A 210 -7.08 8.73 -19.59
CA LYS A 210 -7.70 9.04 -20.90
C LYS A 210 -6.72 9.17 -22.04
N GLY A 211 -5.45 9.43 -21.77
CA GLY A 211 -4.42 9.65 -22.78
C GLY A 211 -4.33 11.09 -23.29
N ASP A 212 -5.40 11.89 -23.18
CA ASP A 212 -5.41 13.30 -23.59
C ASP A 212 -4.65 14.20 -22.61
N LEU A 213 -3.89 15.17 -23.13
CA LEU A 213 -3.22 16.19 -22.32
C LEU A 213 -4.22 17.20 -21.73
N ASP A 214 -3.84 17.80 -20.60
CA ASP A 214 -4.61 18.87 -19.97
C ASP A 214 -4.40 20.20 -20.70
N ASP A 215 -5.40 21.06 -20.73
CA ASP A 215 -5.34 22.37 -21.41
C ASP A 215 -4.81 23.50 -20.50
N GLY A 216 -4.29 23.14 -19.32
CA GLY A 216 -3.89 24.07 -18.27
C GLY A 216 -5.07 24.74 -17.54
N ARG A 217 -6.31 24.56 -18.00
CA ARG A 217 -7.55 25.06 -17.36
C ARG A 217 -8.33 23.94 -16.65
N GLY A 218 -7.89 22.70 -16.82
CA GLY A 218 -8.40 21.53 -16.12
C GLY A 218 -9.44 20.75 -16.92
N LYS A 219 -9.38 20.78 -18.25
CA LYS A 219 -10.19 19.90 -19.11
C LYS A 219 -10.06 18.42 -18.71
N ALA A 220 -8.88 17.98 -18.32
CA ALA A 220 -8.65 16.61 -17.86
C ALA A 220 -9.40 16.30 -16.54
N ARG A 221 -9.39 17.22 -15.56
CA ARG A 221 -10.04 17.00 -14.24
C ARG A 221 -11.57 17.09 -14.27
N VAL A 222 -12.16 17.91 -15.13
CA VAL A 222 -13.64 18.09 -15.20
C VAL A 222 -14.33 16.76 -15.46
N ASN A 223 -13.67 15.90 -16.24
CA ASN A 223 -14.13 14.56 -16.56
C ASN A 223 -14.21 13.59 -15.36
N LEU A 224 -13.53 13.89 -14.25
CA LEU A 224 -13.48 13.05 -13.06
C LEU A 224 -14.46 13.50 -11.97
N PHE A 225 -15.00 14.72 -12.07
CA PHE A 225 -15.94 15.23 -11.09
C PHE A 225 -17.25 14.47 -11.13
N ARG A 226 -17.71 14.06 -9.94
CA ARG A 226 -18.92 13.24 -9.77
C ARG A 226 -20.09 14.07 -9.29
N HIS A 227 -19.81 15.16 -8.59
CA HIS A 227 -20.85 15.98 -7.97
C HIS A 227 -20.89 17.39 -8.55
N LYS A 228 -22.09 17.98 -8.56
CA LYS A 228 -22.32 19.33 -9.11
C LYS A 228 -21.42 20.39 -8.45
N HIS A 229 -21.26 20.33 -7.12
CA HIS A 229 -20.41 21.27 -6.39
C HIS A 229 -18.90 21.09 -6.69
N GLU A 230 -18.46 19.91 -7.14
CA GLU A 230 -17.07 19.71 -7.59
C GLU A 230 -16.84 20.44 -8.92
N ILE A 231 -17.82 20.42 -9.82
CA ILE A 231 -17.80 21.15 -11.09
C ILE A 231 -17.82 22.67 -10.85
N GLU A 232 -18.68 23.14 -9.95
CA GLU A 232 -18.81 24.57 -9.62
C GLU A 232 -17.57 25.11 -8.87
N SER A 233 -17.03 24.35 -7.91
CA SER A 233 -15.87 24.78 -7.12
C SER A 233 -14.52 24.48 -7.77
N GLY A 234 -14.49 23.61 -8.78
CA GLY A 234 -13.27 23.09 -9.39
C GLY A 234 -12.42 22.21 -8.46
N ARG A 235 -13.00 21.67 -7.37
CA ARG A 235 -12.28 20.93 -6.32
C ARG A 235 -12.93 19.58 -6.03
N THR A 236 -12.11 18.54 -5.95
CA THR A 236 -12.53 17.20 -5.53
C THR A 236 -12.91 17.17 -4.06
N SER A 237 -14.07 16.59 -3.76
CA SER A 237 -14.65 16.52 -2.41
C SER A 237 -14.90 15.09 -1.93
N SER A 238 -15.03 14.16 -2.88
CA SER A 238 -15.34 12.75 -2.66
C SER A 238 -14.15 11.85 -3.02
N VAL A 239 -14.15 10.61 -2.53
CA VAL A 239 -13.17 9.60 -2.97
C VAL A 239 -13.57 9.12 -4.35
N GLY A 240 -12.77 9.48 -5.36
CA GLY A 240 -12.90 8.98 -6.73
C GLY A 240 -12.13 7.67 -6.91
N MET A 241 -12.62 6.81 -7.79
CA MET A 241 -11.85 5.67 -8.29
C MET A 241 -11.81 5.73 -9.81
N GLU A 242 -10.63 5.53 -10.38
CA GLU A 242 -10.38 5.44 -11.81
C GLU A 242 -9.41 4.29 -12.08
N ILE A 243 -9.46 3.70 -13.28
CA ILE A 243 -8.61 2.56 -13.63
C ILE A 243 -7.78 2.83 -14.88
N MET A 244 -6.58 2.27 -14.89
CA MET A 244 -5.69 2.21 -16.05
C MET A 244 -5.30 0.76 -16.28
N GLY A 245 -5.46 0.28 -17.52
CA GLY A 245 -5.12 -1.08 -17.91
C GLY A 245 -3.80 -1.16 -18.68
N PHE A 246 -3.04 -2.23 -18.45
CA PHE A 246 -1.90 -2.63 -19.26
C PHE A 246 -2.17 -4.01 -19.85
N ASP A 247 -1.85 -4.19 -21.13
CA ASP A 247 -1.84 -5.50 -21.78
C ASP A 247 -0.65 -6.35 -21.30
N THR A 248 -0.53 -7.56 -21.84
CA THR A 248 0.58 -8.48 -21.53
C THR A 248 1.94 -7.91 -21.96
N MET A 249 1.96 -7.12 -23.05
CA MET A 249 3.14 -6.43 -23.58
C MET A 249 3.44 -5.09 -22.89
N GLY A 250 2.74 -4.74 -21.80
CA GLY A 250 3.00 -3.51 -21.05
C GLY A 250 2.51 -2.21 -21.69
N LYS A 251 1.72 -2.26 -22.77
CA LYS A 251 1.11 -1.08 -23.39
C LYS A 251 -0.19 -0.72 -22.69
N VAL A 252 -0.45 0.59 -22.61
CA VAL A 252 -1.69 1.10 -22.00
C VAL A 252 -2.88 0.74 -22.88
N VAL A 253 -3.89 0.12 -22.29
CA VAL A 253 -5.15 -0.21 -22.96
C VAL A 253 -5.94 1.07 -23.23
N THR A 254 -5.93 1.51 -24.48
CA THR A 254 -6.69 2.66 -24.98
C THR A 254 -7.69 2.21 -26.06
N SER A 255 -8.60 3.10 -26.45
CA SER A 255 -9.51 2.82 -27.55
C SER A 255 -8.80 2.94 -28.89
N ASP A 256 -9.13 2.03 -29.80
CA ASP A 256 -8.63 2.05 -31.19
C ASP A 256 -9.20 3.24 -31.98
N THR A 257 -10.35 3.78 -31.53
CA THR A 257 -11.00 4.96 -32.11
C THR A 257 -10.65 6.21 -31.32
N PRO A 258 -9.99 7.21 -31.92
CA PRO A 258 -9.66 8.47 -31.26
C PRO A 258 -10.89 9.12 -30.60
N GLY A 259 -10.78 9.45 -29.31
CA GLY A 259 -11.84 10.12 -28.54
C GLY A 259 -12.95 9.22 -27.99
N ARG A 260 -13.02 7.93 -28.36
CA ARG A 260 -13.93 6.98 -27.71
C ARG A 260 -13.40 6.63 -26.32
N LYS A 261 -14.25 6.72 -25.31
CA LYS A 261 -13.91 6.25 -23.95
C LYS A 261 -14.20 4.76 -23.84
N LEU A 262 -13.23 3.99 -23.36
CA LEU A 262 -13.46 2.60 -22.97
C LEU A 262 -14.22 2.56 -21.65
N SER A 263 -15.16 1.63 -21.56
CA SER A 263 -15.80 1.26 -20.30
C SER A 263 -14.83 0.50 -19.40
N TRP A 264 -15.11 0.45 -18.10
CA TRP A 264 -14.28 -0.31 -17.16
C TRP A 264 -14.28 -1.81 -17.49
N GLU A 265 -15.37 -2.31 -18.05
CA GLU A 265 -15.49 -3.71 -18.47
C GLU A 265 -14.56 -4.02 -19.65
N GLU A 266 -14.47 -3.14 -20.64
CA GLU A 266 -13.57 -3.29 -21.78
C GLU A 266 -12.10 -3.22 -21.34
N ILE A 267 -11.76 -2.27 -20.46
CA ILE A 267 -10.41 -2.15 -19.91
C ILE A 267 -10.06 -3.43 -19.15
N GLY A 268 -10.91 -3.89 -18.23
CA GLY A 268 -10.65 -5.10 -17.44
C GLY A 268 -10.48 -6.36 -18.28
N LYS A 269 -11.23 -6.52 -19.38
CA LYS A 269 -11.12 -7.70 -20.26
C LYS A 269 -9.89 -7.69 -21.18
N ARG A 270 -9.36 -6.52 -21.52
CA ARG A 270 -8.20 -6.37 -22.42
C ARG A 270 -6.87 -6.26 -21.65
N SER A 271 -6.91 -6.17 -20.32
CA SER A 271 -5.73 -5.91 -19.50
C SER A 271 -5.27 -7.17 -18.79
N ALA A 272 -3.96 -7.40 -18.77
CA ALA A 272 -3.32 -8.36 -17.88
C ALA A 272 -3.05 -7.76 -16.49
N LYS A 273 -2.83 -6.44 -16.43
CA LYS A 273 -2.64 -5.68 -15.19
C LYS A 273 -3.50 -4.42 -15.18
N VAL A 274 -4.14 -4.15 -14.05
CA VAL A 274 -5.00 -2.97 -13.88
C VAL A 274 -4.61 -2.20 -12.64
N ILE A 275 -4.21 -0.95 -12.84
CA ILE A 275 -3.97 0.01 -11.77
C ILE A 275 -5.27 0.70 -11.42
N THR A 276 -5.64 0.63 -10.14
CA THR A 276 -6.80 1.33 -9.59
C THR A 276 -6.33 2.54 -8.80
N PHE A 277 -6.61 3.73 -9.31
CA PHE A 277 -6.31 4.98 -8.65
C PHE A 277 -7.45 5.37 -7.73
N THR A 278 -7.11 5.75 -6.49
CA THR A 278 -8.01 6.40 -5.55
C THR A 278 -7.71 7.90 -5.53
N ASP A 279 -8.58 8.73 -6.11
CA ASP A 279 -8.44 10.20 -6.07
C ASP A 279 -8.89 10.71 -4.70
N LEU A 280 -7.94 11.26 -3.93
CA LEU A 280 -8.18 11.77 -2.58
C LEU A 280 -8.20 13.29 -2.57
N ALA A 281 -9.12 13.85 -1.79
CA ALA A 281 -9.31 15.28 -1.70
C ALA A 281 -8.06 15.99 -1.13
N GLY A 282 -7.70 17.14 -1.72
CA GLY A 282 -6.52 17.89 -1.30
C GLY A 282 -6.78 18.99 -0.27
N HIS A 283 -8.03 19.34 -0.02
CA HIS A 283 -8.40 20.46 0.85
C HIS A 283 -8.62 19.98 2.28
N GLU A 284 -8.19 20.77 3.27
CA GLU A 284 -8.28 20.45 4.71
C GLU A 284 -9.70 20.06 5.18
N LYS A 285 -10.74 20.77 4.68
CA LYS A 285 -12.16 20.45 4.92
C LYS A 285 -12.52 18.99 4.62
N TYR A 286 -11.83 18.36 3.68
CA TYR A 286 -12.07 16.99 3.24
C TYR A 286 -11.00 16.00 3.75
N LEU A 287 -10.16 16.40 4.70
CA LEU A 287 -9.14 15.50 5.29
C LEU A 287 -9.77 14.21 5.83
N ARG A 288 -10.97 14.28 6.41
CA ARG A 288 -11.72 13.09 6.86
C ARG A 288 -11.90 12.07 5.74
N THR A 289 -12.23 12.56 4.54
CA THR A 289 -12.42 11.76 3.33
C THR A 289 -11.10 11.16 2.86
N THR A 290 -10.01 11.92 2.89
CA THR A 290 -8.67 11.48 2.49
C THR A 290 -8.15 10.36 3.39
N VAL A 291 -8.26 10.52 4.71
CA VAL A 291 -7.84 9.49 5.67
C VAL A 291 -8.70 8.25 5.58
N PHE A 292 -10.02 8.42 5.39
CA PHE A 292 -10.89 7.29 5.11
C PHE A 292 -10.42 6.56 3.85
N GLY A 293 -10.11 7.27 2.77
CA GLY A 293 -9.56 6.66 1.56
C GLY A 293 -8.28 5.87 1.81
N LEU A 294 -7.27 6.46 2.46
CA LEU A 294 -5.99 5.77 2.76
C LEU A 294 -6.15 4.53 3.64
N LEU A 295 -7.07 4.53 4.61
CA LEU A 295 -7.28 3.40 5.52
C LEU A 295 -8.22 2.33 4.94
N SER A 296 -9.27 2.74 4.23
CA SER A 296 -10.29 1.85 3.69
C SER A 296 -9.87 1.20 2.37
N SER A 297 -9.19 1.94 1.48
CA SER A 297 -8.75 1.43 0.18
C SER A 297 -7.48 0.58 0.25
N SER A 298 -6.84 0.50 1.44
CA SER A 298 -5.63 -0.30 1.69
C SER A 298 -4.66 -0.26 0.50
N PRO A 299 -4.22 0.94 0.09
CA PRO A 299 -3.47 1.12 -1.15
C PRO A 299 -2.12 0.41 -1.07
N ASN A 300 -1.70 -0.20 -2.17
CA ASN A 300 -0.39 -0.83 -2.28
C ASN A 300 0.71 0.24 -2.37
N TYR A 301 0.41 1.35 -3.05
CA TYR A 301 1.34 2.47 -3.22
C TYR A 301 0.64 3.83 -3.04
N CYS A 302 1.43 4.86 -2.74
CA CYS A 302 0.95 6.22 -2.62
C CYS A 302 1.66 7.17 -3.58
N LEU A 303 0.89 7.84 -4.44
CA LEU A 303 1.36 8.86 -5.37
C LEU A 303 1.21 10.25 -4.72
N LEU A 304 2.32 10.82 -4.27
CA LEU A 304 2.36 12.15 -3.68
C LEU A 304 2.57 13.21 -4.76
N MET A 305 1.49 13.90 -5.09
CA MET A 305 1.47 14.99 -6.05
C MET A 305 1.93 16.30 -5.38
N VAL A 306 2.93 16.93 -5.98
CA VAL A 306 3.50 18.21 -5.56
C VAL A 306 3.48 19.16 -6.75
N ALA A 307 3.08 20.41 -6.57
CA ALA A 307 3.24 21.41 -7.62
C ALA A 307 4.64 22.04 -7.52
N ALA A 308 5.33 22.19 -8.64
CA ALA A 308 6.67 22.77 -8.73
C ALA A 308 6.78 24.16 -8.06
N ASN A 309 5.72 24.96 -8.18
CA ASN A 309 5.67 26.34 -7.66
C ASN A 309 5.47 26.45 -6.14
N ASN A 310 4.78 25.50 -5.52
CA ASN A 310 4.37 25.57 -4.11
C ASN A 310 5.15 24.62 -3.20
N GLY A 311 5.73 23.57 -3.75
CA GLY A 311 6.46 22.54 -3.01
C GLY A 311 5.60 21.79 -1.97
N LEU A 312 6.27 21.19 -0.99
CA LEU A 312 5.64 20.36 0.06
C LEU A 312 5.10 21.23 1.19
N ILE A 313 3.86 21.69 1.07
CA ILE A 313 3.19 22.54 2.08
C ILE A 313 1.82 22.01 2.51
N GLY A 314 1.39 22.45 3.70
CA GLY A 314 0.05 22.19 4.24
C GLY A 314 -0.32 20.71 4.26
N MET A 315 -1.39 20.37 3.54
CA MET A 315 -1.97 19.03 3.48
C MET A 315 -1.02 17.98 2.88
N SER A 316 -0.10 18.36 1.98
CA SER A 316 0.85 17.37 1.42
C SER A 316 1.74 16.75 2.51
N LYS A 317 2.16 17.54 3.51
CA LYS A 317 2.95 17.00 4.64
C LYS A 317 2.13 16.08 5.53
N GLU A 318 0.86 16.45 5.76
CA GLU A 318 -0.05 15.62 6.55
C GLU A 318 -0.35 14.29 5.85
N HIS A 319 -0.66 14.32 4.55
CA HIS A 319 -0.89 13.11 3.77
C HIS A 319 0.37 12.23 3.69
N LEU A 320 1.56 12.83 3.49
CA LEU A 320 2.82 12.10 3.54
C LEU A 320 3.05 11.45 4.90
N GLY A 321 2.81 12.17 6.00
CA GLY A 321 2.92 11.61 7.35
C GLY A 321 2.00 10.42 7.59
N ILE A 322 0.78 10.45 7.05
CA ILE A 322 -0.18 9.34 7.15
C ILE A 322 0.25 8.16 6.27
N ALA A 323 0.77 8.41 5.06
CA ALA A 323 1.27 7.33 4.20
C ALA A 323 2.49 6.61 4.82
N LEU A 324 3.43 7.37 5.38
CA LEU A 324 4.59 6.82 6.11
C LEU A 324 4.17 6.05 7.36
N ALA A 325 3.19 6.58 8.11
CA ALA A 325 2.63 5.92 9.28
C ALA A 325 1.95 4.58 8.96
N LEU A 326 1.31 4.49 7.81
CA LEU A 326 0.71 3.26 7.30
C LEU A 326 1.71 2.38 6.57
N ASN A 327 3.00 2.71 6.62
CA ASN A 327 4.07 2.04 5.88
C ASN A 327 3.70 1.74 4.41
N VAL A 328 3.07 2.71 3.74
CA VAL A 328 2.75 2.60 2.32
C VAL A 328 3.92 3.21 1.53
N PRO A 329 4.53 2.51 0.57
CA PRO A 329 5.61 3.07 -0.24
C PRO A 329 5.12 4.29 -1.03
N VAL A 330 5.92 5.36 -0.99
CA VAL A 330 5.56 6.67 -1.55
C VAL A 330 6.43 6.97 -2.77
N MET A 331 5.78 7.39 -3.85
CA MET A 331 6.42 7.95 -5.04
C MET A 331 5.97 9.41 -5.18
N VAL A 332 6.89 10.30 -5.56
CA VAL A 332 6.63 11.74 -5.65
C VAL A 332 6.56 12.15 -7.11
N VAL A 333 5.51 12.88 -7.48
CA VAL A 333 5.36 13.46 -8.81
C VAL A 333 5.24 14.98 -8.67
N VAL A 334 6.23 15.69 -9.21
CA VAL A 334 6.27 17.14 -9.27
C VAL A 334 5.66 17.59 -10.58
N THR A 335 4.48 18.21 -10.50
CA THR A 335 3.73 18.71 -11.66
C THR A 335 3.98 20.19 -11.92
N LYS A 336 3.49 20.69 -13.07
CA LYS A 336 3.53 22.10 -13.48
C LYS A 336 4.95 22.64 -13.71
N ILE A 337 5.84 21.78 -14.18
CA ILE A 337 7.22 22.18 -14.52
C ILE A 337 7.26 23.15 -15.71
N ASP A 338 6.22 23.13 -16.55
CA ASP A 338 6.03 23.99 -17.73
C ASP A 338 5.84 25.48 -17.39
N ILE A 339 5.28 25.79 -16.22
CA ILE A 339 5.00 27.17 -15.79
C ILE A 339 6.01 27.66 -14.74
N CYS A 340 6.76 26.75 -14.12
CA CYS A 340 7.59 27.08 -12.97
C CYS A 340 8.98 27.61 -13.41
N PRO A 341 9.41 28.78 -12.92
CA PRO A 341 10.78 29.24 -13.10
C PRO A 341 11.81 28.26 -12.53
N PRO A 342 12.96 28.05 -13.19
CA PRO A 342 13.93 27.01 -12.82
C PRO A 342 14.50 27.19 -11.40
N ASN A 343 14.70 28.43 -10.97
CA ASN A 343 15.17 28.76 -9.62
C ASN A 343 14.17 28.33 -8.52
N ILE A 344 12.87 28.44 -8.76
CA ILE A 344 11.84 27.99 -7.81
C ILE A 344 11.75 26.46 -7.82
N LEU A 345 11.85 25.85 -9.00
CA LEU A 345 11.88 24.39 -9.12
C LEU A 345 13.02 23.80 -8.29
N GLU A 346 14.25 24.29 -8.44
CA GLU A 346 15.42 23.82 -7.67
C GLU A 346 15.22 23.95 -6.15
N GLN A 347 14.63 25.05 -5.69
CA GLN A 347 14.27 25.23 -4.28
C GLN A 347 13.27 24.17 -3.81
N THR A 348 12.24 23.89 -4.62
CA THR A 348 11.25 22.84 -4.35
C THR A 348 11.90 21.46 -4.30
N LEU A 349 12.81 21.12 -5.21
CA LEU A 349 13.52 19.84 -5.21
C LEU A 349 14.42 19.68 -3.99
N THR A 350 15.09 20.76 -3.59
CA THR A 350 15.90 20.79 -2.36
C THR A 350 15.03 20.58 -1.13
N GLN A 351 13.85 21.20 -1.09
CA GLN A 351 12.88 21.02 -0.01
C GLN A 351 12.36 19.58 0.05
N ILE A 352 11.99 18.99 -1.09
CA ILE A 352 11.54 17.58 -1.17
C ILE A 352 12.65 16.68 -0.63
N THR A 353 13.87 16.85 -1.12
CA THR A 353 15.03 16.05 -0.70
C THR A 353 15.24 16.11 0.80
N LYS A 354 15.18 17.30 1.39
CA LYS A 354 15.34 17.52 2.84
C LYS A 354 14.24 16.84 3.65
N ILE A 355 12.99 16.87 3.18
CA ILE A 355 11.86 16.24 3.88
C ILE A 355 11.94 14.72 3.77
N MET A 356 12.26 14.17 2.59
CA MET A 356 12.37 12.72 2.40
C MET A 356 13.52 12.11 3.21
N LYS A 357 14.64 12.82 3.33
CA LYS A 357 15.79 12.42 4.17
C LYS A 357 15.60 12.69 5.66
N SER A 358 14.48 13.30 6.08
CA SER A 358 14.25 13.60 7.50
C SER A 358 14.09 12.31 8.33
N PRO A 359 14.35 12.37 9.66
CA PRO A 359 14.24 11.19 10.53
C PRO A 359 12.87 10.50 10.51
N GLY A 360 11.80 11.22 10.17
CA GLY A 360 10.45 10.66 10.10
C GLY A 360 10.09 9.99 8.78
N ALA A 361 10.88 10.20 7.72
CA ALA A 361 10.65 9.56 6.42
C ALA A 361 11.71 8.49 6.10
N ARG A 362 12.99 8.73 6.47
CA ARG A 362 14.13 7.84 6.20
C ARG A 362 14.17 7.31 4.75
N LYS A 363 13.76 8.13 3.77
CA LYS A 363 13.75 7.77 2.35
C LYS A 363 14.91 8.43 1.58
N ILE A 364 15.40 7.72 0.57
CA ILE A 364 16.40 8.19 -0.38
C ILE A 364 15.65 8.64 -1.65
N PRO A 365 15.57 9.96 -1.92
CA PRO A 365 14.93 10.46 -3.13
C PRO A 365 15.80 10.16 -4.36
N THR A 366 15.25 9.42 -5.33
CA THR A 366 15.88 9.11 -6.61
C THR A 366 15.14 9.86 -7.71
N PHE A 367 15.79 10.83 -8.33
CA PHE A 367 15.20 11.61 -9.41
C PHE A 367 15.30 10.82 -10.72
N ILE A 368 14.16 10.53 -11.32
CA ILE A 368 14.08 9.74 -12.55
C ILE A 368 14.04 10.70 -13.73
N LYS A 369 15.08 10.65 -14.56
CA LYS A 369 15.19 11.45 -15.80
C LYS A 369 15.27 10.58 -17.04
N THR A 370 15.77 9.36 -16.89
CA THR A 370 15.97 8.43 -18.01
C THR A 370 15.13 7.17 -17.84
N ARG A 371 14.90 6.48 -18.95
CA ARG A 371 14.20 5.18 -18.96
C ARG A 371 14.97 4.11 -18.18
N GLU A 372 16.30 4.10 -18.25
CA GLU A 372 17.13 3.18 -17.48
C GLU A 372 16.95 3.37 -15.96
N GLU A 373 17.06 4.61 -15.49
CA GLU A 373 16.84 4.94 -14.07
C GLU A 373 15.43 4.53 -13.62
N CYS A 374 14.43 4.76 -14.47
CA CYS A 374 13.04 4.40 -14.21
C CYS A 374 12.88 2.89 -13.95
N ILE A 375 13.40 2.07 -14.87
CA ILE A 375 13.27 0.61 -14.81
C ILE A 375 14.03 0.04 -13.60
N ASN A 376 15.28 0.46 -13.41
CA ASN A 376 16.08 0.00 -12.27
C ASN A 376 15.44 0.37 -10.92
N THR A 377 14.91 1.60 -10.83
CA THR A 377 14.22 2.06 -9.62
C THR A 377 12.92 1.30 -9.40
N ALA A 378 12.15 0.99 -10.45
CA ALA A 378 10.88 0.28 -10.35
C ALA A 378 11.06 -1.14 -9.80
N THR A 379 12.05 -1.88 -10.30
CA THR A 379 12.37 -3.24 -9.82
C THR A 379 12.81 -3.23 -8.36
N GLN A 380 13.53 -2.20 -7.91
CA GLN A 380 14.01 -2.08 -6.53
C GLN A 380 13.03 -1.36 -5.60
N PHE A 381 11.89 -0.89 -6.07
CA PHE A 381 11.00 -0.02 -5.30
C PHE A 381 10.32 -0.72 -4.12
N VAL A 382 10.30 -2.05 -4.10
CA VAL A 382 9.88 -2.83 -2.92
C VAL A 382 10.77 -2.53 -1.72
N SER A 383 12.04 -2.17 -1.96
CA SER A 383 12.91 -1.70 -0.88
C SER A 383 12.35 -0.41 -0.29
N GLN A 384 11.89 -0.49 0.97
CA GLN A 384 11.17 0.59 1.63
C GLN A 384 11.98 1.88 1.77
N ARG A 385 13.26 1.92 1.40
CA ARG A 385 14.11 3.12 1.52
C ARG A 385 14.04 4.02 0.30
N ILE A 386 13.73 3.52 -0.89
CA ILE A 386 13.79 4.33 -2.12
C ILE A 386 12.51 5.15 -2.29
N CYS A 387 12.64 6.41 -2.70
CA CYS A 387 11.54 7.27 -3.09
C CYS A 387 11.76 7.82 -4.51
N PRO A 388 11.12 7.26 -5.53
CA PRO A 388 11.11 7.78 -6.89
C PRO A 388 10.55 9.21 -6.94
N VAL A 389 11.20 10.09 -7.68
CA VAL A 389 10.75 11.46 -7.92
C VAL A 389 10.70 11.73 -9.43
N PHE A 390 9.50 12.01 -9.94
CA PHE A 390 9.26 12.35 -11.34
C PHE A 390 8.97 13.85 -11.48
N LEU A 391 9.53 14.46 -12.52
CA LEU A 391 9.22 15.84 -12.93
C LEU A 391 8.31 15.77 -14.15
N VAL A 392 7.07 16.21 -14.08
CA VAL A 392 6.10 16.02 -15.17
C VAL A 392 5.32 17.29 -15.50
N SER A 393 4.83 17.33 -16.74
CA SER A 393 3.88 18.33 -17.20
C SER A 393 2.65 17.66 -17.81
N ASN A 394 1.48 17.96 -17.25
CA ASN A 394 0.20 17.48 -17.77
C ASN A 394 -0.22 18.20 -19.07
N VAL A 395 0.39 19.36 -19.36
CA VAL A 395 0.04 20.20 -20.50
C VAL A 395 0.92 19.88 -21.70
N THR A 396 2.25 19.79 -21.50
CA THR A 396 3.20 19.49 -22.57
C THR A 396 3.41 17.99 -22.79
N GLY A 397 3.08 17.16 -21.79
CA GLY A 397 3.28 15.72 -21.84
C GLY A 397 4.67 15.26 -21.39
N GLU A 398 5.54 16.18 -20.97
CA GLU A 398 6.91 15.90 -20.54
C GLU A 398 6.94 14.85 -19.41
N ASN A 399 7.74 13.79 -19.61
CA ASN A 399 8.01 12.66 -18.70
C ASN A 399 6.76 11.86 -18.26
N LEU A 400 5.61 12.01 -18.92
CA LEU A 400 4.42 11.20 -18.61
C LEU A 400 4.61 9.72 -18.99
N ASP A 401 5.40 9.46 -20.03
CA ASP A 401 5.83 8.14 -20.48
C ASP A 401 6.66 7.42 -19.41
N LEU A 402 7.56 8.13 -18.72
CA LEU A 402 8.34 7.57 -17.61
C LEU A 402 7.42 7.15 -16.46
N VAL A 403 6.42 7.96 -16.11
CA VAL A 403 5.43 7.59 -15.08
C VAL A 403 4.62 6.37 -15.52
N ARG A 404 4.15 6.31 -16.77
CA ARG A 404 3.41 5.14 -17.30
C ARG A 404 4.27 3.86 -17.27
N THR A 405 5.53 3.97 -17.66
CA THR A 405 6.50 2.86 -17.66
C THR A 405 6.77 2.39 -16.23
N PHE A 406 6.98 3.32 -15.29
CA PHE A 406 7.16 2.98 -13.88
C PHE A 406 5.95 2.24 -13.32
N LEU A 407 4.76 2.78 -13.57
CA LEU A 407 3.49 2.19 -13.16
C LEU A 407 3.27 0.78 -13.74
N ASN A 408 3.68 0.54 -14.99
CA ASN A 408 3.62 -0.79 -15.61
C ASN A 408 4.49 -1.81 -14.87
N ILE A 409 5.69 -1.42 -14.45
CA ILE A 409 6.70 -2.32 -13.86
C ILE A 409 6.48 -2.52 -12.35
N LEU A 410 5.69 -1.66 -11.70
CA LEU A 410 5.45 -1.72 -10.25
C LEU A 410 5.08 -3.14 -9.78
N PRO A 411 5.88 -3.80 -8.94
CA PRO A 411 5.58 -5.15 -8.51
C PRO A 411 4.31 -5.19 -7.65
N HIS A 412 3.69 -6.37 -7.54
CA HIS A 412 2.60 -6.55 -6.60
C HIS A 412 3.11 -6.32 -5.16
N HIS A 413 2.44 -5.45 -4.41
CA HIS A 413 2.83 -5.08 -3.05
C HIS A 413 1.65 -5.26 -2.09
N GLY A 414 1.61 -6.39 -1.40
CA GLY A 414 0.56 -6.67 -0.42
C GLY A 414 0.60 -8.13 -0.01
N ARG A 415 0.51 -8.38 1.30
CA ARG A 415 0.50 -9.73 1.85
C ARG A 415 -0.95 -10.11 2.13
N TYR A 416 -1.49 -11.01 1.33
CA TYR A 416 -2.85 -11.49 1.44
C TYR A 416 -2.83 -12.99 1.60
N ASN A 417 -3.62 -13.50 2.54
CA ASN A 417 -3.73 -14.93 2.79
C ASN A 417 -5.09 -15.43 2.30
N SER A 418 -5.08 -16.15 1.18
CA SER A 418 -6.27 -16.75 0.58
C SER A 418 -6.75 -18.01 1.31
N ASP A 419 -5.87 -18.67 2.08
CA ASP A 419 -6.19 -19.88 2.86
C ASP A 419 -6.81 -19.55 4.22
N ALA A 420 -6.63 -18.32 4.69
CA ALA A 420 -7.23 -17.86 5.94
C ALA A 420 -8.77 -17.71 5.83
N PRO A 421 -9.50 -17.70 6.96
CA PRO A 421 -10.96 -17.49 6.94
C PRO A 421 -11.35 -16.18 6.24
N PHE A 422 -12.46 -16.21 5.51
CA PHE A 422 -12.94 -15.06 4.75
C PHE A 422 -13.22 -13.85 5.68
N GLU A 423 -12.62 -12.71 5.36
CA GLU A 423 -12.88 -11.44 6.05
C GLU A 423 -12.97 -10.32 5.02
N PHE A 424 -14.12 -9.65 4.96
CA PHE A 424 -14.33 -8.53 4.05
C PHE A 424 -14.83 -7.30 4.79
N HIS A 425 -14.23 -6.15 4.47
CA HIS A 425 -14.52 -4.87 5.11
C HIS A 425 -15.37 -3.99 4.20
N VAL A 426 -16.53 -3.57 4.70
CA VAL A 426 -17.48 -2.74 3.93
C VAL A 426 -17.02 -1.29 3.92
N ASN A 427 -16.54 -0.83 2.77
CA ASN A 427 -16.08 0.52 2.51
C ASN A 427 -17.21 1.42 1.97
N ASP A 428 -18.03 0.87 1.07
CA ASP A 428 -19.18 1.58 0.52
C ASP A 428 -20.37 0.67 0.29
N THR A 429 -21.52 1.30 0.07
CA THR A 429 -22.81 0.65 0.08
C THR A 429 -23.72 1.35 -0.93
N PHE A 430 -24.30 0.58 -1.84
CA PHE A 430 -25.10 1.06 -2.96
C PHE A 430 -26.47 0.41 -2.97
N SER A 431 -27.46 1.11 -3.52
CA SER A 431 -28.77 0.56 -3.82
C SER A 431 -28.91 0.52 -5.32
N VAL A 432 -28.75 -0.66 -5.90
CA VAL A 432 -28.76 -0.85 -7.36
C VAL A 432 -30.16 -1.33 -7.77
N PRO A 433 -30.82 -0.68 -8.76
CA PRO A 433 -32.12 -1.13 -9.25
C PRO A 433 -32.10 -2.60 -9.65
N PHE A 434 -33.14 -3.37 -9.28
CA PHE A 434 -33.30 -4.80 -9.56
C PHE A 434 -32.29 -5.76 -8.89
N THR A 435 -31.08 -5.29 -8.56
CA THR A 435 -30.07 -6.06 -7.84
C THR A 435 -30.30 -6.05 -6.33
N GLY A 436 -30.64 -4.87 -5.77
CA GLY A 436 -30.86 -4.66 -4.34
C GLY A 436 -29.69 -3.95 -3.64
N THR A 437 -29.41 -4.35 -2.41
CA THR A 437 -28.31 -3.79 -1.62
C THR A 437 -26.98 -4.39 -2.06
N VAL A 438 -26.06 -3.54 -2.49
CA VAL A 438 -24.69 -3.92 -2.89
C VAL A 438 -23.71 -3.30 -1.90
N VAL A 439 -22.76 -4.09 -1.42
CA VAL A 439 -21.66 -3.63 -0.56
C VAL A 439 -20.35 -3.71 -1.33
N SER A 440 -19.46 -2.73 -1.16
CA SER A 440 -18.17 -2.68 -1.84
C SER A 440 -17.05 -2.48 -0.84
N GLY A 441 -15.90 -3.08 -1.11
CA GLY A 441 -14.82 -3.16 -0.15
C GLY A 441 -13.65 -3.99 -0.65
N ILE A 442 -12.77 -4.34 0.28
CA ILE A 442 -11.57 -5.13 0.02
C ILE A 442 -11.63 -6.39 0.86
N ILE A 443 -11.31 -7.52 0.23
CA ILE A 443 -11.18 -8.81 0.90
C ILE A 443 -9.84 -8.81 1.61
N LYS A 444 -9.84 -8.93 2.94
CA LYS A 444 -8.63 -8.95 3.77
C LYS A 444 -7.98 -10.32 3.79
N SER A 445 -8.79 -11.36 3.89
CA SER A 445 -8.36 -12.76 3.91
C SER A 445 -9.44 -13.66 3.32
N GLY A 446 -9.02 -14.86 2.90
CA GLY A 446 -9.89 -15.90 2.38
C GLY A 446 -10.41 -15.67 0.97
N VAL A 447 -11.25 -16.60 0.53
CA VAL A 447 -11.92 -16.61 -0.76
C VAL A 447 -13.42 -16.66 -0.54
N ILE A 448 -14.19 -16.06 -1.45
CA ILE A 448 -15.65 -16.13 -1.45
C ILE A 448 -16.20 -16.39 -2.85
N HIS A 449 -17.25 -17.18 -2.93
CA HIS A 449 -17.94 -17.57 -4.16
C HIS A 449 -19.36 -17.03 -4.21
N GLU A 450 -19.88 -16.86 -5.44
CA GLU A 450 -21.29 -16.57 -5.65
C GLU A 450 -22.17 -17.66 -5.02
N GLY A 451 -23.10 -17.26 -4.14
CA GLY A 451 -24.01 -18.16 -3.45
C GLY A 451 -23.65 -18.44 -1.99
N ASP A 452 -22.44 -18.10 -1.55
CA ASP A 452 -21.97 -18.38 -0.19
C ASP A 452 -22.83 -17.69 0.88
N ASN A 453 -23.02 -18.41 1.99
CA ASN A 453 -23.71 -17.89 3.17
C ASN A 453 -22.74 -17.11 4.06
N VAL A 454 -23.13 -15.88 4.39
CA VAL A 454 -22.29 -14.93 5.11
C VAL A 454 -23.06 -14.23 6.21
N LEU A 455 -22.34 -13.72 7.19
CA LEU A 455 -22.84 -12.85 8.26
C LEU A 455 -22.43 -11.41 7.95
N ILE A 456 -23.37 -10.48 7.99
CA ILE A 456 -23.09 -9.05 7.91
C ILE A 456 -23.32 -8.37 9.26
N GLY A 457 -22.35 -7.57 9.71
CA GLY A 457 -22.43 -6.85 10.97
C GLY A 457 -21.09 -6.20 11.34
N PRO A 458 -20.96 -5.57 12.51
CA PRO A 458 -22.00 -5.36 13.49
C PRO A 458 -22.96 -4.23 13.13
N ASP A 459 -24.25 -4.43 13.42
CA ASP A 459 -25.23 -3.34 13.47
C ASP A 459 -24.96 -2.39 14.65
N SER A 460 -25.84 -1.40 14.86
CA SER A 460 -25.68 -0.44 15.97
C SER A 460 -25.75 -1.08 17.36
N LEU A 461 -26.31 -2.29 17.48
CA LEU A 461 -26.43 -3.05 18.72
C LEU A 461 -25.32 -4.10 18.88
N GLY A 462 -24.48 -4.30 17.87
CA GLY A 462 -23.43 -5.31 17.88
C GLY A 462 -23.86 -6.67 17.32
N GLN A 463 -25.02 -6.77 16.67
CA GLN A 463 -25.55 -8.01 16.14
C GLN A 463 -25.11 -8.26 14.70
N PHE A 464 -25.04 -9.54 14.33
CA PHE A 464 -24.79 -9.99 12.95
C PHE A 464 -26.08 -10.57 12.35
N THR A 465 -26.35 -10.18 11.10
CA THR A 465 -27.50 -10.67 10.34
C THR A 465 -27.02 -11.70 9.31
N PRO A 466 -27.59 -12.91 9.27
CA PRO A 466 -27.28 -13.87 8.22
C PRO A 466 -27.84 -13.43 6.86
N THR A 467 -27.03 -13.58 5.82
CA THR A 467 -27.38 -13.34 4.42
C THR A 467 -26.60 -14.30 3.52
N SER A 468 -26.72 -14.12 2.21
CA SER A 468 -25.95 -14.88 1.22
C SER A 468 -25.56 -13.95 0.08
N VAL A 469 -24.42 -14.21 -0.55
CA VAL A 469 -23.97 -13.48 -1.74
C VAL A 469 -24.83 -13.88 -2.94
N LYS A 470 -25.45 -12.90 -3.61
CA LYS A 470 -26.25 -13.09 -4.82
C LYS A 470 -25.37 -13.07 -6.07
N SER A 471 -24.45 -12.12 -6.14
CA SER A 471 -23.49 -11.97 -7.23
C SER A 471 -22.25 -11.22 -6.74
N ILE A 472 -21.12 -11.47 -7.39
CA ILE A 472 -19.84 -10.81 -7.14
C ILE A 472 -19.46 -10.01 -8.38
N GLU A 473 -19.06 -8.76 -8.18
CA GLU A 473 -18.54 -7.90 -9.26
C GLU A 473 -17.17 -7.34 -8.89
N ARG A 474 -16.19 -7.54 -9.77
CA ARG A 474 -14.88 -6.89 -9.72
C ARG A 474 -14.81 -5.85 -10.84
N LYS A 475 -14.60 -4.58 -10.46
CA LYS A 475 -14.50 -3.44 -11.41
C LYS A 475 -15.66 -3.37 -12.42
N ARG A 476 -16.88 -3.66 -11.95
CA ARG A 476 -18.14 -3.73 -12.74
C ARG A 476 -18.25 -4.93 -13.68
N ILE A 477 -17.35 -5.90 -13.57
CA ILE A 477 -17.44 -7.16 -14.30
C ILE A 477 -17.85 -8.25 -13.31
N ARG A 478 -18.87 -9.02 -13.67
CA ARG A 478 -19.33 -10.13 -12.84
C ARG A 478 -18.31 -11.27 -12.87
N VAL A 479 -18.02 -11.82 -11.70
CA VAL A 479 -17.06 -12.92 -11.51
C VAL A 479 -17.66 -13.98 -10.58
N PRO A 480 -17.35 -15.28 -10.77
CA PRO A 480 -17.85 -16.34 -9.90
C PRO A 480 -17.23 -16.35 -8.50
N ALA A 481 -15.99 -15.88 -8.34
CA ALA A 481 -15.27 -15.82 -7.07
C ALA A 481 -14.44 -14.55 -6.92
N ALA A 482 -13.99 -14.29 -5.69
CA ALA A 482 -13.01 -13.25 -5.41
C ALA A 482 -12.13 -13.66 -4.22
N SER A 483 -10.84 -13.32 -4.29
CA SER A 483 -9.82 -13.72 -3.31
C SER A 483 -9.26 -12.54 -2.51
N ALA A 484 -8.53 -12.88 -1.45
CA ALA A 484 -7.87 -11.91 -0.58
C ALA A 484 -7.00 -10.93 -1.38
N GLY A 485 -7.09 -9.65 -1.01
CA GLY A 485 -6.38 -8.57 -1.69
C GLY A 485 -7.10 -7.97 -2.88
N GLN A 486 -8.22 -8.52 -3.32
CA GLN A 486 -9.00 -7.98 -4.43
C GLN A 486 -10.07 -6.98 -3.97
N SER A 487 -10.34 -5.97 -4.78
CA SER A 487 -11.48 -5.07 -4.60
C SER A 487 -12.73 -5.66 -5.26
N ALA A 488 -13.78 -5.86 -4.48
CA ALA A 488 -15.01 -6.53 -4.94
C ALA A 488 -16.27 -5.83 -4.43
N SER A 489 -17.36 -6.03 -5.18
CA SER A 489 -18.71 -5.60 -4.80
C SER A 489 -19.64 -6.81 -4.73
N PHE A 490 -20.35 -6.95 -3.62
CA PHE A 490 -21.24 -8.07 -3.34
C PHE A 490 -22.68 -7.60 -3.29
N ALA A 491 -23.53 -8.19 -4.12
CA ALA A 491 -24.98 -8.05 -3.98
C ALA A 491 -25.49 -9.00 -2.91
N LEU A 492 -26.20 -8.49 -1.89
CA LEU A 492 -26.67 -9.28 -0.75
C LEU A 492 -28.15 -9.63 -0.87
N LYS A 493 -28.53 -10.86 -0.51
CA LYS A 493 -29.94 -11.29 -0.49
C LYS A 493 -30.64 -10.85 0.79
N LYS A 494 -31.88 -10.38 0.66
CA LYS A 494 -32.79 -10.08 1.80
C LYS A 494 -32.28 -9.04 2.80
N VAL A 495 -31.28 -8.22 2.43
CA VAL A 495 -30.76 -7.13 3.27
C VAL A 495 -31.20 -5.79 2.69
N LYS A 496 -31.77 -4.91 3.53
CA LYS A 496 -32.16 -3.56 3.09
C LYS A 496 -30.98 -2.61 3.21
N ARG A 497 -30.91 -1.63 2.31
CA ARG A 497 -29.82 -0.66 2.25
C ARG A 497 -29.60 0.11 3.56
N LYS A 498 -30.67 0.39 4.30
CA LYS A 498 -30.67 1.12 5.58
C LYS A 498 -30.05 0.31 6.74
N ASP A 499 -30.02 -1.01 6.62
CA ASP A 499 -29.51 -1.91 7.65
C ASP A 499 -27.99 -2.13 7.48
N VAL A 500 -27.39 -1.54 6.43
CA VAL A 500 -25.95 -1.67 6.12
C VAL A 500 -25.26 -0.31 6.15
N ARG A 501 -24.10 -0.26 6.79
CA ARG A 501 -23.25 0.93 6.90
C ARG A 501 -21.79 0.61 6.59
N LYS A 502 -21.02 1.67 6.34
CA LYS A 502 -19.56 1.62 6.30
C LYS A 502 -19.01 1.20 7.66
N GLY A 503 -17.95 0.39 7.66
CA GLY A 503 -17.35 -0.15 8.88
C GLY A 503 -17.91 -1.49 9.34
N MET A 504 -18.98 -1.99 8.70
CA MET A 504 -19.39 -3.39 8.87
C MET A 504 -18.41 -4.33 8.17
N VAL A 505 -18.42 -5.58 8.58
CA VAL A 505 -17.68 -6.69 7.99
C VAL A 505 -18.64 -7.77 7.47
N LEU A 506 -18.19 -8.49 6.45
CA LEU A 506 -18.77 -9.74 6.01
C LEU A 506 -17.84 -10.88 6.43
N LEU A 507 -18.41 -11.87 7.11
CA LEU A 507 -17.71 -13.04 7.62
C LEU A 507 -18.41 -14.32 7.15
N PRO A 508 -17.71 -15.45 7.02
CA PRO A 508 -18.33 -16.71 6.64
C PRO A 508 -19.33 -17.14 7.71
N ARG A 509 -20.45 -17.71 7.29
CA ARG A 509 -21.42 -18.31 8.21
C ARG A 509 -21.13 -19.81 8.31
N ILE A 510 -20.51 -20.22 9.41
CA ILE A 510 -20.27 -21.64 9.72
C ILE A 510 -21.32 -22.10 10.74
N GLU A 511 -22.02 -23.19 10.43
CA GLU A 511 -23.02 -23.77 11.32
C GLU A 511 -22.37 -24.29 12.62
N GLY A 512 -22.99 -23.98 13.77
CA GLY A 512 -22.46 -24.35 15.08
C GLY A 512 -21.35 -23.44 15.63
N GLN A 513 -20.83 -22.49 14.84
CA GLN A 513 -19.85 -21.51 15.31
C GLN A 513 -20.53 -20.38 16.12
N VAL A 514 -19.87 -19.96 17.20
CA VAL A 514 -20.31 -18.80 18.00
C VAL A 514 -20.27 -17.54 17.14
N MET A 515 -21.26 -16.66 17.30
CA MET A 515 -21.26 -15.38 16.60
C MET A 515 -19.97 -14.58 16.87
N PRO A 516 -19.47 -13.84 15.86
CA PRO A 516 -18.27 -13.04 16.01
C PRO A 516 -18.40 -12.08 17.19
N LYS A 517 -17.35 -12.02 18.03
CA LYS A 517 -17.33 -11.13 19.19
C LYS A 517 -17.12 -9.69 18.75
N VAL A 518 -17.88 -8.78 19.35
CA VAL A 518 -17.80 -7.34 19.10
C VAL A 518 -17.42 -6.64 20.39
N HIS A 519 -16.58 -5.62 20.28
CA HIS A 519 -16.02 -4.97 21.43
C HIS A 519 -16.28 -3.46 21.36
N ARG A 520 -16.76 -2.90 22.47
CA ARG A 520 -16.79 -1.44 22.67
C ARG A 520 -15.45 -0.93 23.15
N GLU A 521 -14.70 -1.77 23.84
CA GLU A 521 -13.45 -1.43 24.51
C GLU A 521 -12.32 -2.26 23.92
N PHE A 522 -11.16 -1.66 23.78
CA PHE A 522 -9.98 -2.34 23.29
C PHE A 522 -8.73 -1.60 23.79
N VAL A 523 -7.62 -2.31 23.85
CA VAL A 523 -6.32 -1.76 24.24
C VAL A 523 -5.47 -1.62 22.99
N ALA A 524 -4.87 -0.45 22.83
CA ALA A 524 -3.98 -0.17 21.73
C ALA A 524 -2.71 0.53 22.20
N GLU A 525 -1.64 0.26 21.49
CA GLU A 525 -0.39 0.99 21.66
C GLU A 525 -0.36 2.14 20.68
N VAL A 526 -0.13 3.36 21.17
CA VAL A 526 -0.21 4.58 20.39
C VAL A 526 1.05 5.41 20.47
N LEU A 527 1.39 6.05 19.36
CA LEU A 527 2.41 7.09 19.25
C LEU A 527 1.76 8.44 19.01
N ILE A 528 2.08 9.43 19.85
CA ILE A 528 1.56 10.80 19.70
C ILE A 528 2.48 11.61 18.78
N LEU A 529 1.95 12.12 17.68
CA LEU A 529 2.73 12.85 16.67
C LEU A 529 2.82 14.35 16.92
N SER A 530 1.67 15.01 17.08
CA SER A 530 1.63 16.45 17.31
C SER A 530 0.37 16.86 18.08
N HIS A 531 0.55 17.10 19.38
CA HIS A 531 -0.52 17.57 20.24
C HIS A 531 0.00 18.70 21.14
N ALA A 532 -0.70 19.84 21.11
CA ALA A 532 -0.28 21.05 21.82
C ALA A 532 -0.54 20.95 23.33
N THR A 533 -1.50 20.12 23.75
CA THR A 533 -1.88 19.93 25.15
C THR A 533 -1.55 18.50 25.61
N THR A 534 -1.70 18.22 26.89
CA THR A 534 -1.46 16.87 27.42
C THR A 534 -2.72 16.01 27.27
N ILE A 535 -2.57 14.77 26.80
CA ILE A 535 -3.67 13.82 26.71
C ILE A 535 -3.81 13.11 28.07
N LYS A 536 -5.05 13.05 28.56
CA LYS A 536 -5.45 12.43 29.82
C LYS A 536 -6.62 11.49 29.60
N THR A 537 -6.92 10.67 30.60
CA THR A 537 -8.19 9.93 30.68
C THR A 537 -9.39 10.85 30.45
N LYS A 538 -10.46 10.32 29.85
CA LYS A 538 -11.67 11.02 29.39
C LYS A 538 -11.48 11.92 28.16
N TYR A 539 -10.27 12.04 27.62
CA TYR A 539 -10.06 12.69 26.33
C TYR A 539 -10.85 11.95 25.23
N GLN A 540 -11.51 12.71 24.36
CA GLN A 540 -12.30 12.16 23.26
C GLN A 540 -11.73 12.63 21.93
N ALA A 541 -11.55 11.69 21.01
CA ALA A 541 -11.06 11.96 19.67
C ALA A 541 -11.77 11.09 18.65
N MET A 542 -11.73 11.52 17.38
CA MET A 542 -12.23 10.72 16.27
C MET A 542 -11.19 9.66 15.94
N LEU A 543 -11.56 8.39 16.13
CA LEU A 543 -10.74 7.24 15.81
C LEU A 543 -11.10 6.70 14.42
N HIS A 544 -10.08 6.28 13.68
CA HIS A 544 -10.18 5.58 12.42
C HIS A 544 -9.47 4.24 12.52
N VAL A 545 -10.17 3.17 12.22
CA VAL A 545 -9.62 1.80 12.13
C VAL A 545 -10.18 1.16 10.88
N GLY A 546 -9.35 1.00 9.85
CA GLY A 546 -9.83 0.61 8.51
C GLY A 546 -11.00 1.48 8.04
N PRO A 547 -12.16 0.89 7.67
CA PRO A 547 -13.37 1.64 7.28
C PRO A 547 -14.16 2.25 8.46
N VAL A 548 -13.86 1.88 9.71
CA VAL A 548 -14.56 2.39 10.90
C VAL A 548 -14.10 3.80 11.21
N SER A 549 -15.05 4.71 11.43
CA SER A 549 -14.80 6.11 11.81
C SER A 549 -15.80 6.55 12.89
N GLN A 550 -15.33 6.63 14.14
CA GLN A 550 -16.18 6.95 15.29
C GLN A 550 -15.41 7.67 16.40
N THR A 551 -16.12 8.49 17.18
CA THR A 551 -15.60 9.06 18.42
C THR A 551 -15.30 7.97 19.45
N CYS A 552 -14.09 8.01 20.00
CA CYS A 552 -13.63 7.15 21.08
C CYS A 552 -13.20 8.02 22.28
N ALA A 553 -13.47 7.51 23.48
CA ALA A 553 -12.97 8.07 24.72
C ALA A 553 -11.79 7.23 25.22
N ILE A 554 -10.76 7.90 25.73
CA ILE A 554 -9.67 7.24 26.46
C ILE A 554 -10.16 6.92 27.87
N ILE A 555 -10.25 5.64 28.22
CA ILE A 555 -10.74 5.20 29.53
C ILE A 555 -9.60 4.94 30.50
N ASP A 556 -8.46 4.46 30.02
CA ASP A 556 -7.27 4.23 30.84
C ASP A 556 -5.98 4.40 30.02
N ILE A 557 -4.88 4.68 30.70
CA ILE A 557 -3.57 4.96 30.12
C ILE A 557 -2.51 4.29 31.00
N ASP A 558 -1.42 3.81 30.42
CA ASP A 558 -0.26 3.27 31.14
C ASP A 558 0.57 4.31 31.93
N ARG A 559 0.22 5.59 31.85
CA ARG A 559 0.92 6.72 32.48
C ARG A 559 -0.01 7.90 32.75
N ALA A 560 0.34 8.74 33.72
CA ALA A 560 -0.50 9.85 34.16
C ALA A 560 -0.82 10.87 33.04
N LEU A 561 0.12 11.08 32.11
CA LEU A 561 0.08 12.13 31.10
C LEU A 561 0.80 11.66 29.83
N ILE A 562 0.17 11.82 28.67
CA ILE A 562 0.83 11.56 27.38
C ILE A 562 1.14 12.89 26.67
N ARG A 563 2.37 13.06 26.22
CA ARG A 563 2.85 14.22 25.45
C ARG A 563 3.26 13.82 24.03
N THR A 564 3.59 14.83 23.23
CA THR A 564 4.06 14.62 21.85
C THR A 564 5.38 13.82 21.85
N GLY A 565 5.46 12.80 21.00
CA GLY A 565 6.59 11.89 20.87
C GLY A 565 6.54 10.69 21.83
N ASP A 566 5.56 10.62 22.73
CA ASP A 566 5.42 9.48 23.63
C ASP A 566 4.74 8.31 22.93
N ARG A 567 5.29 7.11 23.18
CA ARG A 567 4.66 5.82 22.91
C ARG A 567 4.01 5.32 24.20
N ALA A 568 2.71 5.03 24.17
CA ALA A 568 1.94 4.67 25.35
C ALA A 568 0.89 3.58 25.04
N THR A 569 0.58 2.74 26.02
CA THR A 569 -0.56 1.83 25.95
C THR A 569 -1.80 2.52 26.49
N VAL A 570 -2.88 2.50 25.70
CA VAL A 570 -4.11 3.25 25.94
C VAL A 570 -5.31 2.34 25.74
N ALA A 571 -6.21 2.33 26.71
CA ALA A 571 -7.51 1.69 26.58
C ALA A 571 -8.52 2.70 26.02
N PHE A 572 -9.17 2.33 24.93
CA PHE A 572 -10.18 3.12 24.25
C PHE A 572 -11.57 2.51 24.44
N ARG A 573 -12.59 3.37 24.49
CA ARG A 573 -14.00 2.99 24.44
C ARG A 573 -14.73 3.72 23.32
N PHE A 574 -15.37 2.97 22.44
CA PHE A 574 -16.30 3.47 21.42
C PHE A 574 -17.55 4.08 22.06
N VAL A 575 -17.82 5.35 21.73
CA VAL A 575 -18.92 6.12 22.35
C VAL A 575 -20.30 5.69 21.84
N GLN A 576 -20.46 5.47 20.53
CA GLN A 576 -21.78 5.24 19.94
C GLN A 576 -22.15 3.75 19.94
N ARG A 577 -21.36 2.92 19.26
CA ARG A 577 -21.65 1.49 19.03
C ARG A 577 -20.39 0.62 19.16
N PRO A 578 -20.55 -0.68 19.49
CA PRO A 578 -19.47 -1.65 19.36
C PRO A 578 -19.07 -1.85 17.91
N GLU A 579 -17.80 -2.16 17.67
CA GLU A 579 -17.27 -2.42 16.33
C GLU A 579 -16.52 -3.77 16.35
N TYR A 580 -16.38 -4.37 15.16
CA TYR A 580 -15.54 -5.55 14.98
C TYR A 580 -14.10 -5.08 14.76
N LEU A 581 -13.19 -5.55 15.61
CA LEU A 581 -11.77 -5.23 15.58
C LEU A 581 -10.97 -6.51 15.76
N ALA A 582 -9.76 -6.51 15.22
CA ALA A 582 -8.80 -7.59 15.45
C ALA A 582 -7.46 -7.02 15.95
N PRO A 583 -6.73 -7.78 16.79
CA PRO A 583 -5.35 -7.45 17.14
C PRO A 583 -4.50 -7.23 15.89
N GLY A 584 -3.58 -6.26 15.96
CA GLY A 584 -2.78 -5.80 14.84
C GLY A 584 -3.44 -4.72 13.99
N ASP A 585 -4.75 -4.46 14.12
CA ASP A 585 -5.40 -3.40 13.32
C ASP A 585 -4.74 -2.04 13.56
N ARG A 586 -4.43 -1.35 12.46
CA ARG A 586 -3.84 -0.01 12.50
C ARG A 586 -4.91 1.01 12.79
N LEU A 587 -4.65 1.90 13.74
CA LEU A 587 -5.54 2.97 14.11
C LEU A 587 -4.90 4.35 13.93
N LEU A 588 -5.75 5.33 13.68
CA LEU A 588 -5.39 6.74 13.61
C LEU A 588 -6.42 7.53 14.38
N PHE A 589 -6.00 8.31 15.38
CA PHE A 589 -6.90 9.21 16.10
C PHE A 589 -6.60 10.67 15.76
N ARG A 590 -7.67 11.46 15.65
CA ARG A 590 -7.62 12.86 15.22
C ARG A 590 -8.52 13.78 16.02
N GLU A 591 -8.14 15.05 16.00
CA GLU A 591 -8.91 16.19 16.47
C GLU A 591 -8.65 17.35 15.50
N GLY A 592 -9.46 17.44 14.46
CA GLY A 592 -9.17 18.25 13.26
C GLY A 592 -8.04 17.64 12.44
N ARG A 593 -6.80 17.72 12.94
CA ARG A 593 -5.58 17.12 12.36
C ARG A 593 -5.23 15.80 13.03
N THR A 594 -4.37 15.02 12.37
CA THR A 594 -3.85 13.76 12.89
C THR A 594 -3.05 13.99 14.18
N LYS A 595 -3.46 13.33 15.28
CA LYS A 595 -2.86 13.51 16.61
C LYS A 595 -1.93 12.38 16.98
N GLY A 596 -2.28 11.16 16.60
CA GLY A 596 -1.41 10.01 16.76
C GLY A 596 -1.91 8.79 16.02
N LEU A 597 -1.07 7.79 16.08
CA LEU A 597 -1.16 6.53 15.36
C LEU A 597 -1.13 5.42 16.38
N GLY A 598 -1.61 4.25 16.02
CA GLY A 598 -1.51 3.12 16.92
C GLY A 598 -1.77 1.79 16.26
N ILE A 599 -1.65 0.76 17.07
CA ILE A 599 -1.97 -0.61 16.72
C ILE A 599 -2.78 -1.25 17.85
N VAL A 600 -3.86 -1.94 17.49
CA VAL A 600 -4.68 -2.68 18.45
C VAL A 600 -3.84 -3.83 19.01
N LYS A 601 -3.62 -3.85 20.32
CA LYS A 601 -2.90 -4.93 21.03
C LYS A 601 -3.85 -6.06 21.39
N SER A 602 -5.00 -5.70 21.96
CA SER A 602 -6.01 -6.65 22.39
C SER A 602 -7.41 -6.06 22.28
N VAL A 603 -8.38 -6.95 22.07
CA VAL A 603 -9.80 -6.60 22.06
C VAL A 603 -10.41 -6.85 23.44
N GLY A 604 -11.29 -5.95 23.88
CA GLY A 604 -11.74 -5.89 25.27
C GLY A 604 -10.77 -5.11 26.16
N TYR A 605 -11.27 -4.75 27.34
CA TYR A 605 -10.51 -4.16 28.43
C TYR A 605 -11.09 -4.70 29.74
N ASP A 606 -10.23 -5.14 30.66
CA ASP A 606 -10.65 -5.60 31.98
C ASP A 606 -10.39 -4.50 33.01
N PRO A 607 -11.44 -3.88 33.58
CA PRO A 607 -11.28 -2.85 34.61
C PRO A 607 -10.56 -3.33 35.88
N ASN A 608 -10.52 -4.65 36.14
CA ASN A 608 -9.83 -5.21 37.30
C ASN A 608 -8.31 -5.25 37.13
N HIS A 609 -7.83 -5.14 35.89
CA HIS A 609 -6.41 -5.12 35.55
C HIS A 609 -6.08 -3.80 34.83
N PRO A 610 -6.03 -2.67 35.58
CA PRO A 610 -5.78 -1.36 34.98
C PRO A 610 -4.37 -1.29 34.38
N LEU A 611 -4.24 -0.52 33.30
CA LEU A 611 -2.97 -0.30 32.60
C LEU A 611 -1.96 0.44 33.48
N MET A 612 -2.44 1.32 34.36
CA MET A 612 -1.67 1.82 35.48
C MET A 612 -2.01 1.06 36.76
N PRO A 613 -1.07 0.33 37.37
CA PRO A 613 -1.30 -0.20 38.70
C PRO A 613 -1.46 0.98 39.67
N ASN A 614 -2.57 0.99 40.43
CA ASN A 614 -2.78 1.99 41.47
C ASN A 614 -1.59 1.97 42.44
N LYS A 615 -0.96 3.13 42.63
CA LYS A 615 -0.02 3.38 43.74
C LYS A 615 -0.75 3.47 45.10
N ASP A 616 -1.84 2.75 45.29
CA ASP A 616 -2.62 2.74 46.55
C ASP A 616 -2.05 1.71 47.54
N GLY A 617 -0.72 1.72 47.70
CA GLY A 617 0.01 0.94 48.70
C GLY A 617 0.87 1.79 49.63
N GLU A 618 1.14 3.06 49.29
CA GLU A 618 1.77 4.01 50.21
C GLU A 618 0.66 4.77 50.95
N LYS A 619 0.27 4.19 52.09
CA LYS A 619 -0.60 4.83 53.09
C LYS A 619 -0.21 6.31 53.24
N GLU A 620 -1.18 7.19 52.97
CA GLU A 620 -1.19 8.55 53.49
C GLU A 620 -0.87 8.51 54.99
N LYS A 621 0.36 8.87 55.36
CA LYS A 621 0.65 9.28 56.73
C LYS A 621 -0.11 10.58 56.95
N GLN A 622 -1.29 10.47 57.54
CA GLN A 622 -2.01 11.61 58.11
C GLN A 622 -1.05 12.43 58.97
N PRO A 623 -1.02 13.77 58.84
CA PRO A 623 -0.30 14.60 59.79
C PRO A 623 -1.02 14.50 61.14
N VAL A 624 -0.31 14.03 62.15
CA VAL A 624 -0.76 14.01 63.54
C VAL A 624 -1.00 15.46 63.97
N ASN A 625 -2.26 15.80 64.26
CA ASN A 625 -2.62 17.05 64.93
C ASN A 625 -1.91 17.11 66.29
N SER A 626 -0.99 18.04 66.45
CA SER A 626 -0.47 18.43 67.77
C SER A 626 -1.49 19.32 68.48
N GLU A 627 -2.16 18.77 69.48
CA GLU A 627 -2.99 19.50 70.44
C GLU A 627 -2.15 20.59 71.15
N VAL A 628 -2.57 21.84 70.99
CA VAL A 628 -2.11 22.94 71.84
C VAL A 628 -2.93 22.88 73.14
N LYS A 629 -2.30 22.38 74.21
CA LYS A 629 -2.82 22.54 75.58
C LYS A 629 -2.56 23.97 76.05
N VAL A 630 -3.64 24.72 76.24
CA VAL A 630 -3.67 25.95 77.04
C VAL A 630 -3.87 25.54 78.50
N GLY A 631 -3.06 26.08 79.41
CA GLY A 631 -3.35 25.99 80.84
C GLY A 631 -2.25 26.55 81.76
N ALA A 632 -2.44 27.81 82.18
CA ALA A 632 -2.40 28.34 83.56
C ALA A 632 -1.97 29.81 83.53
#